data_AF-A0A2D6XC99-F1
#
_entry.id   AF-A0A2D6XC99-F1
#
_cell.length_a   1.000
_cell.length_b   1.000
_cell.length_c   1.000
_cell.angle_alpha   90.00
_cell.angle_beta   90.00
_cell.angle_gamma   90.00
#
_symmetry.space_group_name_H-M   'P 1'
#
loop_
_entity.id
_entity.type
_entity.pdbx_description
1 polymer ?
#
loop_
_entity_poly.entity_id
_entity_poly.type
_entity_poly.pdbx_seq_one_letter_code
_entity_poly.pdbx_strand_id
1 'polypeptide(L)' 'MVILINSLFVEVYDKPSGVPKDWQSKAVRIYDPQGSVTEGAERAVIQYLYSEGFIEDRRVKCDIITGEDCND' A
#
# COMPACT_ATOMS: atom_id res chain seq x y z
N MET A 1 -8.09 -2.34 -5.72
CA MET A 1 -7.49 -3.43 -6.53
C MET A 1 -6.49 -4.15 -5.65
N VAL A 2 -6.46 -5.48 -5.66
CA VAL A 2 -5.54 -6.28 -4.84
C VAL A 2 -4.52 -6.99 -5.74
N ILE A 3 -3.25 -6.92 -5.37
CA ILE A 3 -2.11 -7.52 -6.08
C ILE A 3 -1.32 -8.38 -5.08
N LEU A 4 -0.81 -9.53 -5.51
CA LEU A 4 0.13 -10.34 -4.72
C LEU A 4 1.57 -9.99 -5.12
N ILE A 5 2.37 -9.47 -4.19
CA ILE A 5 3.77 -9.10 -4.42
C ILE A 5 4.63 -9.76 -3.34
N ASN A 6 5.55 -10.65 -3.72
CA ASN A 6 6.43 -11.37 -2.77
C ASN A 6 5.68 -11.98 -1.58
N SER A 7 4.56 -12.67 -1.84
CA SER A 7 3.67 -13.26 -0.84
C SER A 7 2.92 -12.26 0.07
N LEU A 8 3.02 -10.96 -0.19
CA LEU A 8 2.23 -9.92 0.47
C LEU A 8 1.01 -9.59 -0.37
N PHE A 9 -0.16 -9.55 0.25
CA PHE A 9 -1.34 -8.98 -0.38
C PHE A 9 -1.24 -7.46 -0.26
N VAL A 10 -1.34 -6.78 -1.40
CA VAL A 10 -1.20 -5.33 -1.50
C VAL A 10 -2.44 -4.77 -2.16
N GLU A 11 -3.18 -3.94 -1.42
CA GLU A 11 -4.35 -3.24 -1.94
C GLU A 11 -3.96 -1.83 -2.36
N VAL A 12 -4.27 -1.47 -3.61
CA VAL A 12 -4.24 -0.10 -4.12
C VAL A 12 -5.68 0.39 -4.25
N TYR A 13 -6.01 1.49 -3.57
CA TYR A 13 -7.36 2.02 -3.52
C TYR A 13 -7.37 3.54 -3.68
N ASP A 14 -8.49 4.08 -4.16
CA ASP A 14 -8.68 5.52 -4.26
C ASP A 14 -9.00 6.09 -2.87
N LYS A 15 -8.44 7.26 -2.56
CA LYS A 15 -8.75 7.95 -1.31
C LYS A 15 -10.24 8.36 -1.27
N PRO A 16 -10.87 8.39 -0.08
CA PRO A 16 -12.27 8.80 0.05
C PRO A 16 -12.54 10.20 -0.50
N SER A 17 -13.74 10.37 -1.08
CA SER A 17 -14.26 11.65 -1.56
C SER A 17 -14.28 12.67 -0.42
N GLY A 18 -13.49 13.75 -0.52
CA GLY A 18 -13.40 14.80 0.50
C GLY A 18 -12.00 15.06 1.03
N VAL A 19 -11.05 14.16 0.78
CA VAL A 19 -9.61 14.49 0.88
C VAL A 19 -9.26 15.39 -0.31
N PRO A 20 -8.54 16.51 -0.12
CA PRO A 20 -8.09 17.35 -1.23
C PRO A 20 -7.47 16.47 -2.32
N LYS A 21 -7.84 16.72 -3.58
CA LYS A 21 -7.19 16.13 -4.76
C LYS A 21 -5.78 16.71 -4.91
N ASP A 22 -4.97 16.60 -3.88
CA ASP A 22 -3.53 16.69 -4.04
C ASP A 22 -3.10 15.46 -4.85
N TRP A 23 -1.95 15.52 -5.50
CA TRP A 23 -1.43 14.59 -6.51
C TRP A 23 -1.36 13.08 -6.14
N GLN A 24 -1.92 12.68 -5.00
CA GLN A 24 -1.98 11.34 -4.44
C GLN A 24 -3.45 10.88 -4.36
N SER A 25 -4.07 10.65 -5.52
CA SER A 25 -5.43 10.10 -5.64
C SER A 25 -5.56 8.71 -5.02
N LYS A 26 -4.46 7.95 -5.02
CA LYS A 26 -4.39 6.56 -4.54
C LYS A 26 -3.72 6.46 -3.18
N ALA A 27 -3.99 5.36 -2.50
CA ALA A 27 -3.34 4.91 -1.28
C ALA A 27 -3.05 3.39 -1.38
N VAL A 28 -2.12 2.92 -0.58
CA VAL A 28 -1.66 1.53 -0.56
C VAL A 28 -1.85 0.95 0.83
N ARG A 29 -2.33 -0.30 0.90
CA ARG A 29 -2.31 -1.14 2.09
C ARG A 29 -1.51 -2.39 1.83
N ILE A 30 -0.61 -2.76 2.74
CA ILE A 30 0.13 -4.01 2.71
C ILE A 30 -0.39 -4.88 3.85
N TYR A 31 -0.94 -6.05 3.55
CA TYR A 31 -1.38 -7.00 4.56
C TYR A 31 -0.23 -7.90 4.97
N ASP A 32 0.20 -7.78 6.22
CA ASP A 32 1.31 -8.50 6.82
C ASP A 32 0.89 -9.11 8.16
N PRO A 33 0.10 -10.19 8.15
CA PRO A 33 -0.41 -10.81 9.38
C PRO A 33 0.69 -11.38 10.27
N GLN A 34 1.91 -11.54 9.77
CA GLN A 34 3.05 -12.10 10.50
C GLN A 34 4.02 -11.03 11.03
N GLY A 35 3.80 -9.73 10.75
CA GLY A 35 4.70 -8.65 11.17
C GLY A 35 6.11 -8.78 10.58
N SER A 36 6.22 -9.34 9.38
CA SER A 36 7.47 -9.67 8.70
C SER A 36 7.95 -8.61 7.72
N VAL A 37 7.11 -7.61 7.40
CA VAL A 37 7.44 -6.54 6.45
C VAL A 37 8.45 -5.60 7.09
N THR A 38 9.60 -5.50 6.44
CA THR A 38 10.63 -4.52 6.76
C THR A 38 10.41 -3.24 5.96
N GLU A 39 10.99 -2.12 6.40
CA GLU A 39 11.00 -0.85 5.65
C GLU A 39 11.56 -1.03 4.22
N GLY A 40 12.55 -1.92 4.05
CA GLY A 40 13.10 -2.26 2.75
C GLY A 40 12.09 -2.96 1.82
N ALA A 41 11.26 -3.85 2.38
CA ALA A 41 10.22 -4.55 1.65
C ALA A 41 9.09 -3.59 1.25
N GLU A 42 8.66 -2.70 2.16
CA GLU A 42 7.68 -1.65 1.85
C GLU A 42 8.15 -0.77 0.69
N ARG A 43 9.39 -0.28 0.73
CA ARG A 43 9.98 0.52 -0.35
C ARG A 43 10.02 -0.21 -1.68
N ALA A 44 10.33 -1.51 -1.66
CA ALA A 44 10.34 -2.34 -2.86
C ALA A 44 8.93 -2.47 -3.47
N VAL A 45 7.91 -2.65 -2.63
CA VAL A 45 6.50 -2.69 -3.06
C VAL A 45 6.08 -1.36 -3.69
N ILE A 46 6.34 -0.23 -3.03
CA ILE A 46 6.00 1.10 -3.59
C ILE A 46 6.74 1.36 -4.91
N GLN A 47 8.02 1.01 -5.00
CA GLN A 47 8.79 1.18 -6.22
C GLN A 47 8.24 0.31 -7.36
N TYR A 48 7.85 -0.93 -7.08
CA TYR A 48 7.19 -1.81 -8.06
C TYR A 48 5.87 -1.20 -8.54
N LEU A 49 4.99 -0.79 -7.62
CA LEU A 49 3.69 -0.21 -7.96
C LEU A 49 3.81 1.04 -8.84
N TYR A 50 4.80 1.88 -8.57
CA TYR A 50 5.08 3.06 -9.39
C TYR A 50 5.61 2.69 -10.77
N SER A 51 6.55 1.73 -10.84
CA SER A 51 7.19 1.33 -12.09
C SER A 51 6.20 0.68 -13.07
N GLU A 52 5.24 -0.08 -12.55
CA GLU A 52 4.16 -0.70 -13.33
C GLU A 52 2.99 0.26 -13.62
N GLY A 53 3.02 1.50 -13.11
CA GLY A 53 1.97 2.50 -13.33
C GLY A 53 0.69 2.28 -12.51
N PHE A 54 0.73 1.41 -11.49
CA PHE A 54 -0.42 1.22 -10.58
C PHE A 54 -0.66 2.45 -9.71
N ILE A 55 0.41 3.16 -9.34
CA ILE A 55 0.37 4.46 -8.65
C ILE A 55 1.16 5.49 -9.44
N GLU A 56 0.77 6.75 -9.32
CA GLU A 56 1.33 7.87 -10.10
C GLU A 56 2.48 8.59 -9.36
N ASP A 57 2.55 8.43 -8.03
CA ASP A 57 3.58 9.03 -7.17
C ASP A 57 4.02 8.00 -6.11
N ARG A 58 5.33 7.97 -5.84
CA ARG A 58 5.93 7.13 -4.77
C ARG A 58 5.69 7.70 -3.38
N ARG A 59 5.30 8.98 -3.27
CA ARG A 59 4.87 9.63 -2.02
C ARG A 59 3.42 9.27 -1.70
N VAL A 60 3.08 7.99 -1.82
CA VAL A 60 1.74 7.49 -1.54
C VAL A 60 1.61 7.16 -0.06
N LYS A 61 0.41 7.34 0.50
CA LYS A 61 0.12 6.82 1.84
C LYS A 61 0.20 5.29 1.78
N CYS A 62 1.08 4.70 2.59
CA CYS A 62 1.22 3.26 2.73
C CYS A 62 0.88 2.89 4.17
N ASP A 63 -0.17 2.08 4.35
CA ASP A 63 -0.56 1.53 5.64
C ASP A 63 -0.18 0.04 5.68
N ILE A 64 0.55 -0.40 6.69
CA ILE A 64 0.83 -1.82 6.91
C ILE A 64 -0.22 -2.33 7.90
N ILE A 65 -1.02 -3.30 7.47
CA ILE A 65 -2.07 -3.93 8.27
C ILE A 65 -1.51 -5.23 8.83
N THR A 66 -1.34 -5.29 10.13
CA THR A 66 -0.81 -6.45 10.84
C THR A 66 -1.94 -7.32 11.40
N GLY A 67 -1.61 -8.52 11.86
CA GLY A 67 -2.60 -9.41 12.49
C GLY A 67 -3.22 -8.83 13.77
N GLU A 68 -2.53 -7.88 14.41
CA GLU A 68 -3.04 -7.18 15.60
C GLU A 68 -4.18 -6.22 15.24
N ASP A 69 -4.14 -5.60 14.05
CA ASP A 69 -5.17 -4.67 13.55
C ASP A 69 -6.49 -5.36 13.16
N CYS A 70 -6.51 -6.70 13.12
CA CYS A 70 -7.68 -7.50 12.73
C CYS A 70 -8.52 -7.97 13.93
N ASN A 71 -8.18 -7.56 15.16
CA ASN A 71 -8.84 -8.00 16.40
C ASN A 71 -9.73 -6.93 17.09
N ASP A 72 -9.98 -5.78 16.44
CA ASP A 72 -10.91 -4.73 16.91
C ASP A 72 -12.27 -4.79 16.19
#